data_AF-A0A924G4Q5-F1
#
_entry.id   AF-A0A924G4Q5-F1
#
_cell.length_a   1.000
_cell.length_b   1.000
_cell.length_c   1.000
_cell.angle_alpha   90.00
_cell.angle_beta   90.00
_cell.angle_gamma   90.00
#
_symmetry.space_group_name_H-M   'P 1'
#
loop_
_entity.id
_entity.type
_entity.pdbx_description
1 polymer ?
#
loop_
_entity_poly.entity_id
_entity_poly.type
_entity_poly.pdbx_seq_one_letter_code
_entity_poly.pdbx_strand_id
1 'polypeptide(L)'
;MAAVGHARMCILSSNRDEINIEIAGNLASYLLQHSSKQKSGPHKIMVHINNAANENILKDYFDIHNEDDHYDLETFNVYESAAKKIYDTYTPYKYINPADKESENAIAVVGFNDVAESFIVENMILSHYPDMGKLKIYLADDKADE
;
A
#
# COMPACT_ATOMS: atom_id res chain seq x y z
N MET A 1 -10.46 1.00 -25.55
CA MET A 1 -9.34 1.77 -24.97
C MET A 1 -9.25 3.24 -25.43
N ALA A 2 -10.14 3.76 -26.30
CA ALA A 2 -10.05 5.15 -26.80
C ALA A 2 -10.06 6.25 -25.71
N ALA A 3 -10.76 6.04 -24.58
CA ALA A 3 -10.81 7.00 -23.48
C ALA A 3 -9.49 7.12 -22.67
N VAL A 4 -8.66 6.07 -22.65
CA VAL A 4 -7.39 6.03 -21.89
C VAL A 4 -6.38 7.01 -22.46
N GLY A 5 -6.35 7.15 -23.79
CA GLY A 5 -5.49 8.11 -24.47
C GLY A 5 -5.74 9.56 -24.04
N HIS A 6 -6.92 9.88 -23.53
CA HIS A 6 -7.29 11.21 -23.03
C HIS A 6 -7.23 11.33 -21.50
N ALA A 7 -7.20 10.22 -20.77
CA ALA A 7 -7.07 10.23 -19.32
C ALA A 7 -5.70 10.79 -18.91
N ARG A 8 -5.67 11.54 -17.80
CA ARG A 8 -4.42 11.99 -17.18
C ARG A 8 -3.89 10.98 -16.16
N MET A 9 -4.79 10.20 -15.57
CA MET A 9 -4.50 9.24 -14.52
C MET A 9 -5.34 7.97 -14.70
N CYS A 10 -4.72 6.83 -14.53
CA CYS A 10 -5.36 5.51 -14.44
C CYS A 10 -5.01 4.88 -13.10
N ILE A 11 -5.99 4.35 -12.39
CA ILE A 11 -5.80 3.68 -11.09
C ILE A 11 -6.21 2.23 -11.25
N LEU A 12 -5.30 1.32 -10.93
CA LEU A 12 -5.50 -0.13 -10.96
C LEU A 12 -5.52 -0.62 -9.52
N SER A 13 -6.66 -1.13 -9.05
CA SER A 13 -6.87 -1.47 -7.64
C SER A 13 -7.53 -2.84 -7.44
N SER A 14 -7.27 -3.79 -8.33
CA SER A 14 -7.67 -5.19 -8.10
C SER A 14 -6.95 -5.75 -6.88
N ASN A 15 -7.54 -6.70 -6.18
CA ASN A 15 -6.91 -7.41 -5.06
C ASN A 15 -5.88 -8.47 -5.49
N ARG A 16 -5.59 -8.56 -6.79
CA ARG A 16 -4.64 -9.50 -7.38
C ARG A 16 -3.56 -8.75 -8.13
N ASP A 17 -2.33 -8.86 -7.65
CA ASP A 17 -1.16 -8.22 -8.26
C ASP A 17 -1.01 -8.61 -9.72
N GLU A 18 -1.22 -9.90 -10.07
CA GLU A 18 -1.07 -10.36 -11.46
C GLU A 18 -1.96 -9.56 -12.43
N ILE A 19 -3.20 -9.29 -12.04
CA ILE A 19 -4.17 -8.56 -12.86
C ILE A 19 -3.74 -7.09 -12.98
N ASN A 20 -3.31 -6.48 -11.88
CA ASN A 20 -2.87 -5.09 -11.89
C ASN A 20 -1.61 -4.91 -12.74
N ILE A 21 -0.65 -5.83 -12.63
CA ILE A 21 0.58 -5.87 -13.45
C ILE A 21 0.25 -6.03 -14.93
N GLU A 22 -0.60 -7.00 -15.28
CA GLU A 22 -0.98 -7.27 -16.67
C GLU A 22 -1.67 -6.05 -17.30
N ILE A 23 -2.62 -5.43 -16.59
CA ILE A 23 -3.31 -4.24 -17.07
C ILE A 23 -2.33 -3.06 -17.19
N ALA A 24 -1.42 -2.89 -16.23
CA ALA A 24 -0.39 -1.84 -16.29
C ALA A 24 0.50 -2.02 -17.53
N GLY A 25 0.94 -3.24 -17.83
CA GLY A 25 1.76 -3.54 -19.01
C GLY A 25 1.03 -3.28 -20.32
N ASN A 26 -0.25 -3.65 -20.39
CA ASN A 26 -1.11 -3.38 -21.54
C ASN A 26 -1.34 -1.86 -21.73
N LEU A 27 -1.55 -1.12 -20.64
CA LEU A 27 -1.71 0.33 -20.67
C LEU A 27 -0.42 1.04 -21.10
N ALA A 28 0.72 0.67 -20.52
CA ALA A 28 2.02 1.20 -20.90
C ALA A 28 2.30 0.98 -22.39
N SER A 29 2.12 -0.25 -22.89
CA SER A 29 2.29 -0.60 -24.30
C SER A 29 1.36 0.21 -25.21
N TYR A 30 0.09 0.37 -24.82
CA TYR A 30 -0.86 1.20 -25.57
C TYR A 30 -0.42 2.66 -25.61
N LEU A 31 0.03 3.21 -24.47
CA LEU A 31 0.48 4.59 -24.35
C LEU A 31 1.74 4.83 -25.18
N LEU A 32 2.74 3.96 -25.13
CA LEU A 32 3.95 4.04 -25.98
C LEU A 32 3.61 4.16 -27.48
N GLN A 33 2.57 3.46 -27.93
CA GLN A 33 2.18 3.43 -29.34
C GLN A 33 1.27 4.60 -29.76
N HIS A 34 0.51 5.17 -28.82
CA HIS A 34 -0.60 6.09 -29.13
C HIS A 34 -0.52 7.44 -28.42
N SER A 35 0.45 7.65 -27.52
CA SER A 35 0.71 8.96 -26.91
C SER A 35 1.32 9.90 -27.98
N SER A 36 0.64 11.00 -28.27
CA SER A 36 1.24 12.05 -29.09
C SER A 36 2.32 12.78 -28.27
N LYS A 37 3.51 12.98 -28.84
CA LYS A 37 4.59 13.81 -28.27
C LYS A 37 4.18 15.27 -27.93
N GLN A 38 2.98 15.69 -28.33
CA GLN A 38 2.42 17.03 -28.09
C GLN A 38 1.61 17.17 -26.79
N LYS A 39 1.50 16.13 -25.95
CA LYS A 39 0.83 16.26 -24.65
C LYS A 39 1.70 17.00 -23.63
N SER A 40 1.05 17.82 -22.79
CA SER A 40 1.68 18.66 -21.77
C SER A 40 2.38 17.88 -20.62
N GLY A 41 2.35 16.55 -20.64
CA GLY A 41 3.00 15.70 -19.63
C GLY A 41 2.62 14.22 -19.77
N PRO A 42 3.33 13.31 -19.06
CA PRO A 42 3.10 11.87 -19.08
C PRO A 42 1.72 11.50 -18.51
N HIS A 43 1.20 10.36 -18.93
CA HIS A 43 0.01 9.77 -18.31
C HIS A 43 0.41 9.03 -17.03
N LYS A 44 -0.27 9.35 -15.92
CA LYS A 44 0.01 8.70 -14.65
C LYS A 44 -0.72 7.35 -14.52
N ILE A 45 -0.01 6.31 -14.16
CA ILE A 45 -0.51 4.96 -13.90
C ILE A 45 -0.22 4.64 -12.43
N MET A 46 -1.28 4.51 -11.63
CA MET A 46 -1.16 4.11 -10.23
C MET A 46 -1.56 2.65 -10.10
N VAL A 47 -0.66 1.82 -9.60
CA VAL A 47 -0.83 0.36 -9.54
C VAL A 47 -0.87 -0.10 -8.09
N HIS A 48 -1.98 -0.70 -7.69
CA HIS A 48 -2.05 -1.36 -6.40
C HIS A 48 -1.22 -2.65 -6.43
N ILE A 49 -0.28 -2.76 -5.49
CA ILE A 49 0.52 -3.96 -5.28
C ILE A 49 0.40 -4.36 -3.81
N ASN A 50 -0.02 -5.60 -3.57
CA ASN A 50 -0.10 -6.18 -2.23
C ASN A 50 1.26 -6.74 -1.79
N ASN A 51 1.96 -7.44 -2.70
CA ASN A 51 3.25 -8.05 -2.37
C ASN A 51 4.41 -7.10 -2.71
N ALA A 52 5.12 -6.63 -1.70
CA ALA A 52 6.29 -5.75 -1.85
C ALA A 52 7.40 -6.33 -2.76
N ALA A 53 7.52 -7.66 -2.88
CA ALA A 53 8.46 -8.26 -3.82
C ALA A 53 8.12 -7.94 -5.28
N ASN A 54 6.82 -7.85 -5.62
CA ASN A 54 6.36 -7.50 -6.96
C ASN A 54 6.58 -6.01 -7.26
N GLU A 55 6.58 -5.15 -6.25
CA GLU A 55 6.76 -3.70 -6.42
C GLU A 55 8.09 -3.37 -7.09
N ASN A 56 9.19 -3.97 -6.60
CA ASN A 56 10.53 -3.71 -7.14
C ASN A 56 10.67 -4.23 -8.58
N ILE A 57 10.13 -5.42 -8.85
CA ILE A 57 10.13 -6.03 -10.19
C ILE A 57 9.38 -5.13 -11.18
N LEU A 58 8.25 -4.56 -10.76
CA LEU A 58 7.47 -3.61 -11.54
C LEU A 58 8.29 -2.38 -11.89
N LYS A 59 8.83 -1.69 -10.87
CA LYS A 59 9.58 -0.44 -11.09
C LYS A 59 10.72 -0.66 -12.06
N ASP A 60 11.51 -1.72 -11.85
CA ASP A 60 12.63 -2.07 -12.74
C ASP A 60 12.15 -2.35 -14.18
N TYR A 61 11.09 -3.14 -14.35
CA TYR A 61 10.55 -3.47 -15.69
C TYR A 61 10.04 -2.24 -16.44
N PHE A 62 9.28 -1.38 -15.77
CA PHE A 62 8.69 -0.20 -16.42
C PHE A 62 9.71 0.91 -16.65
N ASP A 63 10.68 1.09 -15.76
CA ASP A 63 11.77 2.07 -15.94
C ASP A 63 12.62 1.74 -17.18
N ILE A 64 12.93 0.46 -17.40
CA ILE A 64 13.68 0.01 -18.60
C ILE A 64 12.90 0.31 -19.90
N HIS A 65 11.57 0.30 -19.85
CA HIS A 65 10.71 0.39 -21.03
C HIS A 65 10.10 1.78 -21.26
N ASN A 66 10.59 2.83 -20.59
CA ASN A 66 10.04 4.18 -20.63
C ASN A 66 11.07 5.28 -20.99
N GLU A 67 11.90 5.05 -22.01
CA GLU A 67 13.00 5.96 -22.40
C GLU A 67 12.58 7.41 -22.74
N ASP A 68 11.32 7.61 -23.15
CA ASP A 68 10.77 8.89 -23.63
C ASP A 68 9.76 9.53 -22.63
N ASP A 69 9.67 9.02 -21.39
CA ASP A 69 8.72 9.46 -20.35
C ASP A 69 7.25 9.54 -20.85
N HIS A 70 6.77 8.48 -21.49
CA HIS A 70 5.40 8.43 -22.04
C HIS A 70 4.34 8.30 -20.95
N TYR A 71 4.71 7.68 -19.83
CA TYR A 71 3.88 7.49 -18.66
C TYR A 71 4.70 7.64 -17.39
N ASP A 72 4.01 7.87 -16.28
CA ASP A 72 4.57 7.95 -14.92
C ASP A 72 3.91 6.84 -14.11
N LEU A 73 4.69 5.84 -13.66
CA LEU A 73 4.18 4.70 -12.93
C LEU A 73 4.48 4.83 -11.44
N GLU A 74 3.42 4.81 -10.64
CA GLU A 74 3.52 4.78 -9.19
C GLU A 74 2.84 3.53 -8.64
N THR A 75 3.46 2.92 -7.64
CA THR A 75 2.90 1.78 -6.90
C THR A 75 2.30 2.26 -5.58
N PHE A 76 1.23 1.61 -5.14
CA PHE A 76 0.67 1.86 -3.82
C PHE A 76 0.10 0.57 -3.21
N ASN A 77 0.08 0.48 -1.88
CA ASN A 77 -0.64 -0.57 -1.18
C ASN A 77 -1.85 0.05 -0.45
N VAL A 78 -3.06 -0.36 -0.84
CA VAL A 78 -4.30 0.16 -0.24
C VAL A 78 -4.45 -0.28 1.21
N TYR A 79 -3.92 -1.47 1.56
CA TYR A 79 -4.03 -2.04 2.89
C TYR A 79 -3.09 -1.35 3.87
N GLU A 80 -1.84 -1.10 3.47
CA GLU A 80 -0.89 -0.27 4.23
C GLU A 80 -1.42 1.15 4.44
N SER A 81 -2.01 1.74 3.39
CA SER A 81 -2.62 3.07 3.48
C SER A 81 -3.77 3.11 4.48
N ALA A 82 -4.61 2.06 4.50
CA ALA A 82 -5.69 1.92 5.47
C ALA A 82 -5.14 1.72 6.89
N ALA A 83 -4.15 0.85 7.06
CA ALA A 83 -3.48 0.59 8.34
C ALA A 83 -2.87 1.86 8.95
N LYS A 84 -2.13 2.65 8.16
CA LYS A 84 -1.60 3.96 8.56
C LYS A 84 -2.70 4.89 9.04
N LYS A 85 -3.78 4.99 8.28
CA LYS A 85 -4.92 5.84 8.66
C LYS A 85 -5.54 5.42 9.99
N ILE A 86 -5.65 4.11 10.24
CA ILE A 86 -6.13 3.58 11.52
C ILE A 86 -5.16 3.97 12.65
N TYR A 87 -3.85 3.76 12.46
CA TYR A 87 -2.82 4.11 13.43
C TYR A 87 -2.80 5.61 13.78
N ASP A 88 -2.85 6.48 12.77
CA ASP A 88 -2.86 7.94 12.96
C ASP A 88 -4.11 8.41 13.70
N THR A 89 -5.25 7.79 13.39
CA THR A 89 -6.53 8.11 14.04
C THR A 89 -6.53 7.65 15.50
N TYR A 90 -6.05 6.43 15.76
CA TYR A 90 -6.11 5.75 17.05
C TYR A 90 -4.73 5.48 17.64
N THR A 91 -3.87 6.50 17.66
CA THR A 91 -2.46 6.30 18.03
C THR A 91 -2.32 5.80 19.48
N PRO A 92 -1.57 4.71 19.74
CA PRO A 92 -1.58 4.04 21.04
C PRO A 92 -1.22 4.93 22.22
N TYR A 93 -0.25 5.85 22.07
CA TYR A 93 0.17 6.73 23.17
C TYR A 93 -0.96 7.59 23.75
N LYS A 94 -2.03 7.86 22.99
CA LYS A 94 -3.19 8.63 23.46
C LYS A 94 -4.05 7.87 24.47
N TYR A 95 -3.92 6.55 24.49
CA TYR A 95 -4.72 5.64 25.32
C TYR A 95 -3.90 4.99 26.44
N ILE A 96 -2.58 5.19 26.45
CA ILE A 96 -1.68 4.72 27.50
C ILE A 96 -1.72 5.71 28.65
N ASN A 97 -1.97 5.23 29.87
CA ASN A 97 -1.86 6.04 31.08
C ASN A 97 -0.45 5.89 31.69
N PRO A 98 0.46 6.88 31.56
CA PRO A 98 1.82 6.77 32.08
C PRO A 98 1.90 6.76 33.61
N ALA A 99 0.83 7.18 34.30
CA ALA A 99 0.76 7.13 35.76
C ALA A 99 0.43 5.73 36.29
N ASP A 100 -0.13 4.86 35.44
CA ASP A 100 -0.52 3.50 35.79
C ASP A 100 0.56 2.50 35.35
N LYS A 101 1.54 2.31 36.25
CA LYS A 101 2.66 1.38 36.04
C LYS A 101 2.30 -0.09 36.27
N GLU A 102 1.12 -0.38 36.82
CA GLU A 102 0.67 -1.75 37.10
C GLU A 102 -0.21 -2.30 35.96
N SER A 103 -0.90 -1.42 35.23
CA SER A 103 -1.69 -1.81 34.07
C SER A 103 -0.82 -2.24 32.89
N GLU A 104 -1.16 -3.39 32.32
CA GLU A 104 -0.61 -3.83 31.05
C GLU A 104 -1.32 -3.10 29.91
N ASN A 105 -0.56 -2.33 29.12
CA ASN A 105 -1.08 -1.69 27.92
C ASN A 105 -0.98 -2.65 26.74
N ALA A 106 -2.11 -2.90 26.07
CA ALA A 106 -2.18 -3.81 24.94
C ALA A 106 -3.17 -3.35 23.87
N ILE A 107 -2.92 -3.77 22.63
CA ILE A 107 -3.85 -3.66 21.51
C ILE A 107 -4.48 -5.02 21.29
N ALA A 108 -5.80 -5.08 21.15
CA ALA A 108 -6.51 -6.26 20.68
C ALA A 108 -6.96 -6.04 19.23
N VAL A 109 -6.57 -6.96 18.35
CA VAL A 109 -6.99 -7.01 16.94
C VAL A 109 -7.92 -8.21 16.78
N VAL A 110 -9.12 -7.97 16.24
CA VAL A 110 -10.14 -9.01 16.00
C VAL A 110 -10.31 -9.19 14.50
N GLY A 111 -9.97 -10.39 14.01
CA GLY A 111 -9.89 -10.74 12.59
C GLY A 111 -8.53 -10.43 11.97
N PHE A 112 -8.10 -11.30 11.04
CA PHE A 112 -6.82 -11.21 10.34
C PHE A 112 -7.02 -11.14 8.82
N ASN A 113 -6.86 -9.93 8.27
CA ASN A 113 -6.82 -9.66 6.83
C ASN A 113 -5.59 -8.80 6.48
N ASP A 114 -5.40 -8.46 5.21
CA ASP A 114 -4.23 -7.69 4.76
C ASP A 114 -4.07 -6.34 5.49
N VAL A 115 -5.19 -5.70 5.87
CA VAL A 115 -5.18 -4.45 6.65
C VAL A 115 -4.73 -4.71 8.10
N ALA A 116 -5.24 -5.77 8.72
CA ALA A 116 -4.86 -6.15 10.08
C ALA A 116 -3.37 -6.52 10.16
N GLU A 117 -2.87 -7.28 9.19
CA GLU A 117 -1.44 -7.60 9.06
C GLU A 117 -0.61 -6.31 8.95
N SER A 118 -0.95 -5.44 7.99
CA SER A 118 -0.27 -4.15 7.80
C SER A 118 -0.32 -3.28 9.07
N PHE A 119 -1.45 -3.27 9.78
CA PHE A 119 -1.62 -2.51 11.03
C PHE A 119 -0.76 -3.06 12.17
N ILE A 120 -0.64 -4.38 12.29
CA ILE A 120 0.25 -5.02 13.28
C ILE A 120 1.69 -4.63 12.98
N VAL A 121 2.13 -4.73 11.71
CA VAL A 121 3.48 -4.33 11.29
C VAL A 121 3.75 -2.85 11.60
N GLU A 122 2.82 -1.96 11.25
CA GLU A 122 2.95 -0.52 11.53
C GLU A 122 3.14 -0.26 13.03
N ASN A 123 2.39 -0.95 13.90
CA ASN A 123 2.55 -0.83 15.35
C ASN A 123 3.86 -1.44 15.87
N MET A 124 4.33 -2.53 15.28
CA MET A 124 5.65 -3.10 15.62
C MET A 124 6.80 -2.13 15.28
N ILE A 125 6.61 -1.25 14.29
CA ILE A 125 7.62 -0.26 13.92
C ILE A 125 7.49 1.01 14.77
N LEU A 126 6.27 1.52 14.97
CA LEU A 126 6.05 2.87 15.49
C LEU A 126 5.64 2.95 16.97
N SER A 127 5.14 1.86 17.56
CA SER A 127 4.54 1.88 18.91
C SER A 127 5.50 1.50 20.03
N HIS A 128 6.81 1.47 19.76
CA HIS A 128 7.85 1.21 20.75
C HIS A 128 8.52 2.51 21.20
N TYR A 129 8.00 3.10 22.27
CA TYR A 129 8.54 4.34 22.82
C TYR A 129 9.69 4.07 23.80
N PRO A 130 10.76 4.90 23.79
CA PRO A 130 11.76 4.90 24.85
C PRO A 130 11.06 5.06 26.21
N ASP A 131 11.45 4.23 27.18
CA ASP A 131 10.93 4.23 28.55
C ASP A 131 9.47 3.77 28.76
N MET A 132 8.77 3.35 27.71
CA MET A 132 7.53 2.58 27.84
C MET A 132 7.82 1.08 27.67
N GLY A 133 7.14 0.24 28.45
CA GLY A 133 7.19 -1.21 28.25
C GLY A 133 6.77 -1.59 26.83
N LYS A 134 7.19 -2.76 26.35
CA LYS A 134 6.78 -3.25 25.03
C LYS A 134 5.27 -3.38 24.97
N LEU A 135 4.63 -2.63 24.07
CA LEU A 135 3.21 -2.76 23.78
C LEU A 135 2.91 -4.18 23.32
N LYS A 136 1.97 -4.85 23.97
CA LYS A 136 1.53 -6.19 23.55
C LYS A 136 0.43 -6.06 22.52
N ILE A 137 0.46 -6.91 21.50
CA ILE A 137 -0.58 -7.00 20.48
C ILE A 137 -1.16 -8.40 20.55
N TYR A 138 -2.45 -8.49 20.84
CA TYR A 138 -3.22 -9.73 20.82
C TYR A 138 -4.00 -9.80 19.51
N LEU A 139 -3.87 -10.91 18.79
CA LEU A 139 -4.65 -11.22 17.60
C LEU A 139 -5.63 -12.34 17.94
N ALA A 140 -6.91 -12.09 17.73
CA ALA A 140 -7.96 -13.10 17.81
C ALA A 140 -8.59 -13.26 16.43
N ASP A 141 -8.46 -14.44 15.84
CA ASP A 141 -9.02 -14.77 14.53
C ASP A 141 -9.78 -16.11 14.63
N ASP A 142 -10.87 -16.23 13.89
CA ASP A 142 -11.70 -17.45 13.90
C ASP A 142 -11.02 -18.62 13.16
N LYS A 143 -10.02 -18.34 12.34
CA LYS A 143 -9.22 -19.33 11.60
C LYS A 143 -7.81 -19.52 12.16
N ALA A 144 -7.57 -19.08 13.40
CA ALA A 144 -6.24 -19.16 14.01
C ALA A 144 -5.71 -20.61 14.16
N ASP A 145 -6.60 -21.60 14.20
CA ASP A 145 -6.27 -23.02 14.37
C ASP A 145 -6.32 -23.84 13.05
N GLU A 146 -6.59 -23.19 11.91
CA GLU A 146 -6.64 -23.83 10.57
C GLU A 146 -5.29 -23.76 9.84
#